data_AF-A0A0P1APS4-F1
#
_entry.id   AF-A0A0P1APS4-F1
#
_cell.length_a   1.000
_cell.length_b   1.000
_cell.length_c   1.000
_cell.angle_alpha   90.00
_cell.angle_beta   90.00
_cell.angle_gamma   90.00
#
_symmetry.space_group_name_H-M   'P 1'
#
loop_
_entity.id
_entity.type
_entity.pdbx_description
1 polymer ?
#
loop_
_entity_poly.entity_id
_entity_poly.type
_entity_poly.pdbx_seq_one_letter_code
_entity_poly.pdbx_strand_id
1 'polypeptide(L)'
;MDFDASVQQHQREDNQPLNLTHCLEIFTAKETIPEAYCGRCKTLRPATKKMDIWRLPPLLVIHLKRFCFTQVSRRKLHHLVDFPLRGLQFGDFVARKRDPRGQISGLEYWLFLGGKLRVNANDRKSELLLSSCNSKQKKAKALARESTALDAPAAATAVIRGDDTFLYDLYAVVNHVGALGGGHYFAYVLSDHDGKWKCFNDHQCKDIDEKEVVSSMAYILFYRRRDVANMSIKQLFPPLPTDATSNGASTEEEAANDKIRVEELMQRSKLSSAGNGNTCNIS
;
A
#
# COMPACT_ATOMS: atom_id res chain seq x y z
N MET A 1 1.64 -15.12 -43.64
CA MET A 1 2.01 -13.73 -43.33
C MET A 1 3.24 -13.81 -42.45
N ASP A 2 4.42 -13.63 -43.04
CA ASP A 2 5.67 -13.65 -42.28
C ASP A 2 5.74 -12.37 -41.45
N PHE A 3 5.72 -12.50 -40.12
CA PHE A 3 5.96 -11.37 -39.24
C PHE A 3 7.40 -10.89 -39.44
N ASP A 4 7.56 -9.58 -39.65
CA ASP A 4 8.84 -8.89 -39.74
C ASP A 4 9.76 -9.31 -38.58
N ALA A 5 11.05 -9.56 -38.86
CA ALA A 5 12.02 -10.02 -37.87
C ALA A 5 12.11 -9.09 -36.66
N SER A 6 11.89 -7.79 -36.86
CA SER A 6 11.82 -6.77 -35.80
C SER A 6 10.68 -7.03 -34.80
N VAL A 7 9.50 -7.42 -35.29
CA VAL A 7 8.33 -7.73 -34.45
C VAL A 7 8.60 -8.98 -33.62
N GLN A 8 9.20 -10.01 -34.23
CA GLN A 8 9.55 -11.24 -33.53
C GLN A 8 10.60 -11.00 -32.44
N GLN A 9 11.58 -10.14 -32.70
CA GLN A 9 12.57 -9.77 -31.70
C GLN A 9 11.94 -9.04 -30.50
N HIS A 10 11.11 -8.03 -30.75
CA HIS A 10 10.42 -7.31 -29.67
C HIS A 10 9.49 -8.23 -28.87
N GLN A 11 8.82 -9.19 -29.52
CA GLN A 11 8.02 -10.19 -28.81
C GLN A 11 8.86 -11.09 -27.91
N ARG A 12 10.08 -11.47 -28.31
CA ARG A 12 10.98 -12.28 -27.49
C ARG A 12 11.45 -11.50 -26.27
N GLU A 13 11.82 -10.23 -26.46
CA GLU A 13 12.20 -9.32 -25.37
C GLU A 13 11.01 -9.08 -24.41
N ASP A 14 9.81 -8.85 -24.93
CA ASP A 14 8.59 -8.65 -24.14
C ASP A 14 8.13 -9.90 -23.36
N ASN A 15 8.60 -11.10 -23.73
CA ASN A 15 8.25 -12.37 -23.10
C ASN A 15 9.30 -12.85 -22.08
N GLN A 16 10.41 -12.14 -21.93
CA GLN A 16 11.44 -12.50 -20.95
C GLN A 16 10.92 -12.29 -19.51
N PRO A 17 11.21 -13.20 -18.57
CA PRO A 17 10.87 -12.98 -17.17
C PRO A 17 11.63 -11.79 -16.59
N LEU A 18 10.95 -11.00 -15.75
CA LEU A 18 11.48 -9.83 -15.07
C LEU A 18 11.34 -10.00 -13.55
N ASN A 19 12.24 -9.41 -12.79
CA ASN A 19 12.13 -9.38 -11.33
C ASN A 19 11.48 -8.07 -10.87
N LEU A 20 10.62 -8.12 -9.85
CA LEU A 20 9.98 -6.92 -9.29
C LEU A 20 11.02 -5.90 -8.79
N THR A 21 12.12 -6.37 -8.19
CA THR A 21 13.24 -5.51 -7.78
C THR A 21 13.80 -4.70 -8.95
N HIS A 22 13.94 -5.34 -10.12
CA HIS A 22 14.40 -4.66 -11.33
C HIS A 22 13.39 -3.61 -11.82
N CYS A 23 12.09 -3.88 -11.71
CA CYS A 23 11.06 -2.87 -12.00
C CYS A 23 11.16 -1.65 -11.06
N LEU A 24 11.48 -1.87 -9.78
CA LEU A 24 11.68 -0.80 -8.80
C LEU A 24 12.98 0.00 -9.06
N GLU A 25 14.04 -0.66 -9.50
CA GLU A 25 15.28 0.00 -9.95
C GLU A 25 15.00 0.92 -11.14
N ILE A 26 14.30 0.45 -12.16
CA ILE A 26 13.90 1.26 -13.32
C ILE A 26 13.01 2.42 -12.88
N PHE A 27 12.06 2.17 -11.97
CA PHE A 27 11.16 3.21 -11.45
C PHE A 27 11.91 4.34 -10.72
N THR A 28 12.99 4.01 -10.01
CA THR A 28 13.80 4.96 -9.24
C THR A 28 15.04 5.49 -9.99
N ALA A 29 15.28 4.99 -11.20
CA ALA A 29 16.37 5.43 -12.05
C ALA A 29 16.23 6.91 -12.44
N LYS A 30 17.36 7.56 -12.69
CA LYS A 30 17.38 8.92 -13.23
C LYS A 30 17.05 8.86 -14.72
N GLU A 31 16.04 9.60 -15.15
CA GLU A 31 15.69 9.80 -16.55
C GLU A 31 16.10 11.20 -17.02
N THR A 32 16.59 11.30 -18.26
CA THR A 32 16.89 12.59 -18.88
C THR A 32 15.71 13.03 -19.71
N ILE A 33 15.17 14.20 -19.40
CA ILE A 33 14.11 14.86 -20.16
C ILE A 33 14.78 15.86 -21.10
N PRO A 34 14.60 15.76 -22.43
CA PRO A 34 15.28 16.62 -23.38
C PRO A 34 14.83 18.09 -23.26
N GLU A 35 13.56 18.31 -22.93
CA GLU A 35 12.96 19.63 -22.83
C GLU A 35 12.17 19.79 -21.53
N ALA A 36 12.76 20.52 -20.59
CA ALA A 36 12.11 20.91 -19.34
C ALA A 36 12.29 22.42 -19.09
N TYR A 37 11.23 23.09 -18.66
CA TYR A 37 11.28 24.52 -18.39
C TYR A 37 12.09 24.81 -17.13
N CYS A 38 13.17 25.56 -17.26
CA CYS A 38 13.97 25.99 -16.12
C CYS A 38 13.50 27.35 -15.60
N GLY A 39 12.96 27.39 -14.38
CA GLY A 39 12.48 28.63 -13.75
C GLY A 39 13.55 29.71 -13.54
N ARG A 40 14.84 29.33 -13.50
CA ARG A 40 15.99 30.25 -13.41
C ARG A 40 16.43 30.78 -14.78
N CYS A 41 16.48 29.93 -15.80
CA CYS A 41 16.92 30.30 -17.14
C CYS A 41 15.79 30.85 -18.03
N LYS A 42 14.53 30.69 -17.62
CA LYS A 42 13.31 31.07 -18.35
C LYS A 42 13.22 30.47 -19.76
N THR A 43 13.86 29.32 -19.99
CA THR A 43 13.88 28.62 -21.29
C THR A 43 13.85 27.10 -21.10
N LEU A 44 13.50 26.37 -22.16
CA LEU A 44 13.52 24.90 -22.21
C LEU A 44 14.97 24.41 -22.25
N ARG A 45 15.31 23.48 -21.37
CA ARG A 45 16.63 22.85 -21.29
C ARG A 45 16.50 21.37 -20.97
N PRO A 46 17.51 20.56 -21.33
CA PRO A 46 17.59 19.20 -20.81
C PRO A 46 17.66 19.21 -19.28
N ALA A 47 16.86 18.37 -18.64
CA ALA A 47 16.85 18.20 -17.20
C ALA A 47 16.90 16.72 -16.84
N THR A 48 17.39 16.41 -15.64
CA THR A 48 17.29 15.06 -15.09
C THR A 48 16.15 15.01 -14.11
N LYS A 49 15.32 13.98 -14.21
CA LYS A 49 14.24 13.68 -13.28
C LYS A 49 14.54 12.35 -12.60
N LYS A 50 14.28 12.30 -11.30
CA LYS A 50 14.42 11.10 -10.49
C LYS A 50 13.19 11.00 -9.59
N MET A 51 12.64 9.81 -9.48
CA MET A 51 11.55 9.51 -8.56
C MET A 51 12.13 8.67 -7.43
N ASP A 52 11.99 9.10 -6.18
CA ASP A 52 12.42 8.32 -5.01
C ASP A 52 11.24 8.14 -4.06
N ILE A 53 11.22 7.01 -3.33
CA ILE A 53 10.17 6.75 -2.35
C ILE A 53 10.51 7.50 -1.06
N TRP A 54 9.72 8.50 -0.70
CA TRP A 54 9.99 9.28 0.53
C TRP A 54 9.50 8.56 1.79
N ARG A 55 8.33 7.93 1.71
CA ARG A 55 7.64 7.26 2.83
C ARG A 55 6.95 6.01 2.33
N LEU A 56 6.93 4.99 3.18
CA LEU A 56 6.41 3.66 2.89
C LEU A 56 5.07 3.42 3.62
N PRO A 57 3.98 3.13 2.90
CA PRO A 57 2.64 2.97 3.48
C PRO A 57 2.46 1.65 4.23
N PRO A 58 1.60 1.57 5.26
CA PRO A 58 1.30 0.30 5.93
C PRO A 58 0.75 -0.76 4.95
N LEU A 59 -0.05 -0.31 3.97
CA LEU A 59 -0.53 -1.12 2.85
C LEU A 59 0.02 -0.51 1.55
N LEU A 60 0.83 -1.28 0.84
CA LEU A 60 1.43 -0.88 -0.42
C LEU A 60 0.70 -1.56 -1.57
N VAL A 61 0.28 -0.76 -2.54
CA VAL A 61 -0.31 -1.24 -3.80
C VAL A 61 0.69 -1.00 -4.91
N ILE A 62 1.10 -2.06 -5.60
CA ILE A 62 2.01 -2.00 -6.74
C ILE A 62 1.24 -2.34 -7.99
N HIS A 63 1.19 -1.40 -8.93
CA HIS A 63 0.56 -1.61 -10.23
C HIS A 63 1.62 -1.93 -11.29
N LEU A 64 1.48 -3.07 -11.95
CA LEU A 64 2.32 -3.44 -13.08
C LEU A 64 1.72 -2.82 -14.36
N LYS A 65 2.41 -1.83 -14.92
CA LYS A 65 1.98 -1.08 -16.10
C LYS A 65 2.11 -1.93 -17.38
N ARG A 66 1.22 -2.91 -17.53
CA ARG A 66 1.24 -3.89 -18.64
C ARG A 66 0.65 -3.36 -19.94
N PHE A 67 -0.15 -2.30 -19.90
CA PHE A 67 -0.80 -1.80 -21.11
C PHE A 67 0.03 -0.69 -21.74
N CYS A 68 0.40 -0.91 -23.00
CA CYS A 68 1.12 0.05 -23.82
C CYS A 68 0.18 0.56 -24.92
N PHE A 69 0.03 1.88 -24.97
CA PHE A 69 -0.74 2.59 -25.98
C PHE A 69 0.22 3.40 -26.83
N THR A 70 0.32 3.05 -28.10
CA THR A 70 0.98 3.88 -29.12
C THR A 70 -0.08 4.45 -30.05
N GLN A 71 0.29 5.38 -30.93
CA GLN A 71 -0.64 6.00 -31.89
C GLN A 71 -1.33 4.96 -32.80
N VAL A 72 -0.65 3.85 -33.08
CA VAL A 72 -1.08 2.84 -34.05
C VAL A 72 -1.41 1.48 -33.43
N SER A 73 -1.00 1.23 -32.19
CA SER A 73 -1.12 -0.08 -31.57
C SER A 73 -1.46 0.01 -30.10
N ARG A 74 -2.29 -0.93 -29.64
CA ARG A 74 -2.58 -1.16 -28.24
C ARG A 74 -2.17 -2.58 -27.93
N ARG A 75 -1.22 -2.75 -26.99
CA ARG A 75 -0.68 -4.06 -26.64
C ARG A 75 -0.62 -4.26 -25.14
N LYS A 76 -0.75 -5.51 -24.72
CA LYS A 76 -0.57 -5.95 -23.33
C LYS A 76 0.78 -6.66 -23.23
N LEU A 77 1.54 -6.34 -22.19
CA LEU A 77 2.80 -6.99 -21.85
C LEU A 77 2.52 -8.27 -21.05
N HIS A 78 3.01 -9.39 -21.56
CA HIS A 78 2.80 -10.73 -21.00
C HIS A 78 4.02 -11.27 -20.23
N HIS A 79 5.06 -10.46 -20.01
CA HIS A 79 6.22 -10.86 -19.22
C HIS A 79 5.78 -11.41 -17.83
N LEU A 80 6.39 -12.52 -17.44
CA LEU A 80 6.30 -12.99 -16.06
C LEU A 80 7.07 -12.00 -15.18
N VAL A 81 6.40 -11.37 -14.22
CA VAL A 81 7.10 -10.62 -13.17
C VAL A 81 7.23 -11.55 -11.97
N ASP A 82 8.46 -11.92 -11.63
CA ASP A 82 8.76 -12.61 -10.39
C ASP A 82 8.69 -11.61 -9.22
N PHE A 83 7.87 -11.91 -8.22
CA PHE A 83 7.69 -11.07 -7.05
C PHE A 83 7.68 -11.93 -5.78
N PRO A 84 8.39 -11.50 -4.72
CA PRO A 84 8.49 -12.29 -3.50
C PRO A 84 7.19 -12.23 -2.70
N LEU A 85 6.66 -13.38 -2.31
CA LEU A 85 5.46 -13.44 -1.48
C LEU A 85 5.72 -12.94 -0.06
N ARG A 86 6.96 -13.03 0.40
CA ARG A 86 7.37 -12.62 1.75
C ARG A 86 8.71 -11.90 1.70
N GLY A 87 8.86 -10.89 2.55
CA GLY A 87 10.12 -10.19 2.76
C GLY A 87 10.57 -9.31 1.58
N LEU A 88 9.64 -8.68 0.87
CA LEU A 88 9.98 -7.65 -0.12
C LEU A 88 10.63 -6.46 0.59
N GLN A 89 11.90 -6.19 0.30
CA GLN A 89 12.66 -5.11 0.92
C GLN A 89 12.56 -3.81 0.12
N PHE A 90 12.23 -2.70 0.77
CA PHE A 90 12.23 -1.37 0.15
C PHE A 90 13.40 -0.46 0.56
N GLY A 91 14.32 -0.94 1.40
CA GLY A 91 15.39 -0.12 2.00
C GLY A 91 16.19 0.69 0.99
N ASP A 92 16.56 0.09 -0.15
CA ASP A 92 17.41 0.71 -1.17
C ASP A 92 16.69 1.75 -2.03
N PHE A 93 15.35 1.72 -2.07
CA PHE A 93 14.53 2.60 -2.91
C PHE A 93 14.02 3.84 -2.17
N VAL A 94 14.31 3.95 -0.86
CA VAL A 94 13.87 5.08 -0.02
C VAL A 94 14.85 6.24 -0.10
N ALA A 95 14.33 7.45 -0.31
CA ALA A 95 15.13 8.68 -0.46
C ALA A 95 15.99 9.02 0.77
N ARG A 96 15.49 8.69 1.98
CA ARG A 96 16.18 8.95 3.25
C ARG A 96 17.05 7.74 3.62
N LYS A 97 18.36 7.89 3.47
CA LYS A 97 19.33 6.90 4.00
C LYS A 97 19.31 6.93 5.53
N ARG A 98 19.41 5.75 6.15
CA ARG A 98 19.51 5.58 7.61
C ARG A 98 20.54 6.55 8.22
N ASP A 99 20.19 7.22 9.32
CA ASP A 99 21.20 7.77 10.25
C ASP A 99 22.12 6.58 10.65
N PRO A 100 23.44 6.75 10.83
CA PRO A 100 24.33 5.72 11.39
C PRO A 100 23.81 5.01 12.66
N ARG A 101 22.79 5.56 13.35
CA ARG A 101 22.03 4.91 14.43
C ARG A 101 20.90 3.94 13.98
N GLY A 102 20.74 3.68 12.69
CA GLY A 102 19.74 2.76 12.14
C GLY A 102 18.29 3.24 12.19
N GLN A 103 18.05 4.48 12.66
CA GLN A 103 16.70 5.01 12.83
C GLN A 103 16.19 5.62 11.53
N ILE A 104 15.05 5.12 11.05
CA ILE A 104 14.33 5.71 9.92
C ILE A 104 13.24 6.59 10.53
N SER A 105 13.44 7.91 10.47
CA SER A 105 12.41 8.89 10.85
C SER A 105 11.26 8.84 9.83
N GLY A 106 10.26 8.00 10.04
CA GLY A 106 9.18 7.82 9.05
C GLY A 106 7.82 7.37 9.60
N LEU A 107 7.77 6.84 10.83
CA LEU A 107 6.52 6.42 11.48
C LEU A 107 5.76 7.59 12.14
N GLU A 108 6.44 8.66 12.57
CA GLU A 108 5.80 9.82 13.23
C GLU A 108 4.75 10.53 12.34
N TYR A 109 4.83 10.34 11.02
CA TYR A 109 3.99 11.08 10.05
C TYR A 109 2.85 10.27 9.44
N TRP A 110 2.70 8.98 9.73
CA TRP A 110 1.51 8.22 9.28
C TRP A 110 0.28 8.46 10.17
N LEU A 111 0.47 8.98 11.38
CA LEU A 111 -0.61 9.51 12.23
C LEU A 111 -1.11 10.90 11.79
N PHE A 112 -0.59 11.44 10.68
CA PHE A 112 -0.55 12.86 10.41
C PHE A 112 -1.20 13.23 9.06
N LEU A 113 -2.48 12.94 8.89
CA LEU A 113 -3.29 13.52 7.82
C LEU A 113 -4.17 14.65 8.39
N GLY A 114 -3.53 15.68 8.98
CA GLY A 114 -4.23 16.81 9.61
C GLY A 114 -3.41 18.09 9.88
N GLY A 115 -2.17 18.21 9.36
CA GLY A 115 -1.54 19.51 9.15
C GLY A 115 -1.00 20.33 10.35
N LYS A 116 -0.62 19.75 11.51
CA LYS A 116 0.11 20.51 12.56
C LYS A 116 1.10 19.67 13.37
N LEU A 117 2.40 19.97 13.24
CA LEU A 117 3.51 19.12 13.68
C LEU A 117 3.43 18.95 15.19
N ARG A 118 3.28 17.71 15.68
CA ARG A 118 3.48 17.46 17.11
C ARG A 118 4.99 17.55 17.34
N VAL A 119 5.41 18.66 17.95
CA VAL A 119 6.77 18.82 18.44
C VAL A 119 6.99 17.76 19.53
N ASN A 120 8.00 16.91 19.36
CA ASN A 120 8.37 15.95 20.38
C ASN A 120 8.68 16.67 21.68
N ALA A 121 8.14 16.19 22.81
CA ALA A 121 8.37 16.76 24.13
C ALA A 121 9.87 16.77 24.52
N ASN A 122 10.71 16.02 23.81
CA ASN A 122 12.16 16.01 23.98
C ASN A 122 12.91 17.16 23.26
N ASP A 123 12.28 17.90 22.34
CA ASP A 123 12.91 19.06 21.68
C ASP A 123 12.84 20.34 22.50
N ARG A 124 12.09 20.36 23.63
CA ARG A 124 12.13 21.52 24.54
C ARG A 124 13.48 21.71 25.24
N LYS A 125 14.38 20.72 25.19
CA LYS A 125 15.73 20.84 25.77
C LYS A 125 16.78 21.42 24.82
N SER A 126 16.56 21.35 23.50
CA SER A 126 17.47 21.92 22.51
C SER A 126 17.20 23.40 22.24
N GLU A 127 15.97 23.88 22.45
CA GLU A 127 15.60 25.30 22.29
C GLU A 127 15.96 26.19 23.50
N LEU A 128 16.22 25.62 24.68
CA LEU A 128 16.68 26.37 25.85
C LEU A 128 18.21 26.56 25.94
N LEU A 129 18.97 26.07 24.95
CA LEU A 129 20.43 26.24 24.89
C LEU A 129 20.90 27.23 23.81
N LEU A 130 19.98 27.91 23.12
CA LEU A 130 20.27 29.03 22.22
C LEU A 130 19.45 30.28 22.55
N SER A 131 19.35 30.65 23.83
CA SER A 131 19.11 32.06 24.16
C SER A 131 19.70 32.45 25.51
N SER A 132 20.39 33.59 25.50
CA SER A 132 20.87 34.40 26.62
C SER A 132 22.09 33.93 27.42
N CYS A 133 23.23 34.43 26.95
CA CYS A 133 24.27 34.98 27.80
C CYS A 133 23.69 35.98 28.83
N ASN A 134 23.93 35.73 30.13
CA ASN A 134 24.64 36.66 31.02
C ASN A 134 24.78 36.11 32.45
N SER A 135 25.96 36.40 33.01
CA SER A 135 26.53 36.10 34.32
C SER A 135 25.60 36.12 35.55
N LYS A 136 25.74 35.12 36.45
CA LYS A 136 26.19 35.25 37.87
C LYS A 136 26.11 33.91 38.63
N GLN A 137 27.05 33.74 39.56
CA GLN A 137 27.39 32.55 40.35
C GLN A 137 26.27 32.03 41.29
N LYS A 138 26.20 30.71 41.54
CA LYS A 138 26.37 30.05 42.88
C LYS A 138 26.00 28.54 42.91
N LYS A 139 26.98 27.74 43.37
CA LYS A 139 26.97 26.57 44.29
C LYS A 139 25.91 25.44 44.20
N ALA A 140 26.43 24.23 43.93
CA ALA A 140 26.14 22.87 44.44
C ALA A 140 24.82 22.55 45.17
N LYS A 141 24.18 21.40 44.82
CA LYS A 141 24.10 20.17 45.65
C LYS A 141 23.37 19.04 44.91
N ALA A 142 23.89 17.82 45.00
CA ALA A 142 23.22 16.58 44.60
C ALA A 142 22.16 16.18 45.63
N LEU A 143 21.01 15.64 45.20
CA LEU A 143 20.32 14.58 45.96
C LEU A 143 19.25 13.84 45.13
N ALA A 144 19.39 12.52 45.20
CA ALA A 144 18.39 11.45 45.29
C ALA A 144 17.03 11.54 44.57
N ARG A 145 16.79 10.40 43.93
CA ARG A 145 15.63 9.84 43.25
C ARG A 145 14.67 9.22 44.27
N GLU A 146 13.38 9.52 44.12
CA GLU A 146 12.17 8.78 44.58
C GLU A 146 10.97 9.49 43.91
N SER A 147 9.87 8.90 43.43
CA SER A 147 9.29 7.57 43.54
C SER A 147 8.15 7.41 42.50
N THR A 148 7.93 6.15 42.10
CA THR A 148 6.64 5.44 41.86
C THR A 148 5.57 5.97 40.89
N ALA A 149 5.31 5.15 39.85
CA ALA A 149 4.02 4.52 39.46
C ALA A 149 4.09 4.17 37.94
N LEU A 150 4.35 2.92 37.49
CA LEU A 150 3.43 1.76 37.42
C LEU A 150 2.01 2.19 37.01
N ASP A 151 1.34 1.74 35.95
CA ASP A 151 1.61 0.80 34.86
C ASP A 151 0.59 1.14 33.75
N ALA A 152 1.01 1.16 32.49
CA ALA A 152 0.12 1.03 31.35
C ALA A 152 0.76 0.04 30.36
N PRO A 153 0.02 -0.94 29.83
CA PRO A 153 0.60 -2.19 29.36
C PRO A 153 1.42 -1.97 28.11
N ALA A 154 2.71 -2.26 28.23
CA ALA A 154 3.64 -2.53 27.15
C ALA A 154 3.28 -3.84 26.40
N ALA A 155 2.06 -3.90 25.86
CA ALA A 155 1.54 -5.04 25.12
C ALA A 155 1.27 -4.63 23.67
N ALA A 156 2.34 -4.43 22.91
CA ALA A 156 2.39 -4.59 21.43
C ALA A 156 3.74 -4.20 20.83
N THR A 157 4.74 -3.76 21.60
CA THR A 157 6.09 -3.55 21.05
C THR A 157 6.83 -4.88 21.02
N ALA A 158 6.47 -5.75 20.06
CA ALA A 158 7.40 -6.75 19.59
C ALA A 158 8.71 -6.02 19.27
N VAL A 159 9.85 -6.58 19.69
CA VAL A 159 11.18 -6.01 19.44
C VAL A 159 11.39 -5.94 17.92
N ILE A 160 11.04 -4.80 17.31
CA ILE A 160 11.24 -4.56 15.89
C ILE A 160 12.75 -4.48 15.68
N ARG A 161 13.34 -5.48 15.04
CA ARG A 161 14.70 -5.35 14.51
C ARG A 161 14.62 -4.21 13.50
N GLY A 162 15.55 -3.25 13.54
CA GLY A 162 15.50 -2.03 12.72
C GLY A 162 15.41 -2.27 11.18
N ASP A 163 15.54 -3.52 10.74
CA ASP A 163 15.39 -3.98 9.36
C ASP A 163 13.95 -4.34 8.96
N ASP A 164 13.05 -4.67 9.90
CA ASP A 164 11.68 -5.11 9.58
C ASP A 164 10.75 -3.97 9.14
N THR A 165 11.14 -2.71 9.37
CA THR A 165 10.34 -1.52 8.99
C THR A 165 10.22 -1.32 7.49
N PHE A 166 11.03 -2.02 6.70
CA PHE A 166 11.05 -1.95 5.24
C PHE A 166 10.63 -3.25 4.56
N LEU A 167 10.18 -4.22 5.35
CA LEU A 167 9.74 -5.51 4.85
C LEU A 167 8.25 -5.51 4.62
N TYR A 168 7.87 -6.06 3.48
CA TYR A 168 6.50 -6.26 3.09
C TYR A 168 6.24 -7.72 2.74
N ASP A 169 5.05 -8.18 3.12
CA ASP A 169 4.54 -9.50 2.78
C ASP A 169 3.30 -9.35 1.88
N LEU A 170 3.26 -10.12 0.82
CA LEU A 170 2.17 -10.12 -0.14
C LEU A 170 0.95 -10.80 0.48
N TYR A 171 -0.22 -10.18 0.35
CA TYR A 171 -1.47 -10.77 0.83
C TYR A 171 -2.56 -10.82 -0.23
N ALA A 172 -2.44 -10.08 -1.34
CA ALA A 172 -3.36 -10.22 -2.46
C ALA A 172 -2.70 -9.89 -3.81
N VAL A 173 -3.24 -10.49 -4.87
CA VAL A 173 -2.87 -10.24 -6.26
C VAL A 173 -4.15 -10.15 -7.08
N VAL A 174 -4.30 -9.07 -7.85
CA VAL A 174 -5.32 -9.00 -8.90
C VAL A 174 -4.68 -9.42 -10.20
N ASN A 175 -5.28 -10.42 -10.84
CA ASN A 175 -4.87 -10.97 -12.11
C ASN A 175 -5.74 -10.42 -13.24
N HIS A 176 -5.18 -10.32 -14.44
CA HIS A 176 -5.90 -9.97 -15.65
C HIS A 176 -5.55 -10.95 -16.77
N VAL A 177 -6.57 -11.56 -17.38
CA VAL A 177 -6.45 -12.36 -18.61
C VAL A 177 -7.19 -11.67 -19.75
N GLY A 178 -6.79 -11.96 -20.99
CA GLY A 178 -7.32 -11.28 -22.17
C GLY A 178 -6.57 -10.01 -22.56
N ALA A 179 -7.14 -9.26 -23.49
CA ALA A 179 -6.54 -8.13 -24.19
C ALA A 179 -7.18 -6.79 -23.79
N LEU A 180 -6.79 -5.69 -24.44
CA LEU A 180 -7.33 -4.36 -24.12
C LEU A 180 -8.81 -4.18 -24.49
N GLY A 181 -9.28 -4.88 -25.53
CA GLY A 181 -10.68 -4.79 -25.98
C GLY A 181 -11.65 -5.67 -25.19
N GLY A 182 -11.13 -6.52 -24.31
CA GLY A 182 -11.92 -7.48 -23.55
C GLY A 182 -10.99 -8.39 -22.74
N GLY A 183 -11.30 -8.54 -21.46
CA GLY A 183 -10.52 -9.33 -20.54
C GLY A 183 -11.32 -9.67 -19.30
N HIS A 184 -10.69 -10.46 -18.43
CA HIS A 184 -11.30 -10.95 -17.20
C HIS A 184 -10.37 -10.71 -16.03
N TYR A 185 -10.93 -10.20 -14.93
CA TYR A 185 -10.20 -9.94 -13.69
C TYR A 185 -10.64 -10.94 -12.63
N PHE A 186 -9.66 -11.46 -11.90
CA PHE A 186 -9.88 -12.33 -10.76
C PHE A 186 -8.78 -12.08 -9.73
N ALA A 187 -8.98 -12.50 -8.48
CA ALA A 187 -8.07 -12.17 -7.39
C ALA A 187 -7.56 -13.43 -6.69
N TYR A 188 -6.28 -13.41 -6.32
CA TYR A 188 -5.70 -14.31 -5.33
C TYR A 188 -5.56 -13.56 -4.02
N VAL A 189 -6.06 -14.13 -2.93
CA VAL A 189 -6.01 -13.50 -1.60
C VAL A 189 -5.56 -14.53 -0.58
N LEU A 190 -4.60 -14.15 0.25
CA LEU A 190 -4.19 -14.92 1.42
C LEU A 190 -5.23 -14.68 2.52
N SER A 191 -5.90 -15.74 2.94
CA SER A 191 -6.92 -15.67 3.98
C SER A 191 -6.28 -15.66 5.37
N ASP A 192 -6.58 -14.63 6.16
CA ASP A 192 -6.09 -14.48 7.54
C ASP A 192 -6.66 -15.55 8.49
N HIS A 193 -7.79 -16.18 8.14
CA HIS A 193 -8.47 -17.16 9.00
C HIS A 193 -7.80 -18.53 9.00
N ASP A 194 -7.37 -19.01 7.82
CA ASP A 194 -6.83 -20.35 7.61
C ASP A 194 -5.39 -20.35 7.07
N GLY A 195 -4.83 -19.18 6.75
CA GLY A 195 -3.48 -19.03 6.21
C GLY A 195 -3.30 -19.60 4.81
N LYS A 196 -4.40 -19.80 4.06
CA LYS A 196 -4.38 -20.39 2.72
C LYS A 196 -4.64 -19.35 1.65
N TRP A 197 -4.03 -19.54 0.48
CA TRP A 197 -4.33 -18.75 -0.70
C TRP A 197 -5.65 -19.21 -1.32
N LYS A 198 -6.49 -18.24 -1.69
CA LYS A 198 -7.79 -18.48 -2.32
C LYS A 198 -7.89 -17.68 -3.61
N CYS A 199 -8.40 -18.33 -4.65
CA CYS A 199 -8.78 -17.72 -5.92
C CYS A 199 -10.26 -17.32 -5.89
N PHE A 200 -10.51 -16.03 -6.09
CA PHE A 200 -11.82 -15.41 -6.23
C PHE A 200 -12.03 -15.04 -7.70
N ASN A 201 -12.89 -15.79 -8.37
CA ASN A 201 -13.22 -15.62 -9.77
C ASN A 201 -14.75 -15.51 -9.90
N ASP A 202 -15.25 -14.28 -9.91
CA ASP A 202 -16.68 -13.93 -9.87
C ASP A 202 -17.42 -14.65 -8.72
N HIS A 203 -18.25 -15.63 -9.05
CA HIS A 203 -19.04 -16.43 -8.12
C HIS A 203 -18.25 -17.61 -7.51
N GLN A 204 -17.05 -17.91 -8.02
CA GLN A 204 -16.25 -19.05 -7.60
C GLN A 204 -15.17 -18.63 -6.60
N CYS A 205 -15.07 -19.38 -5.50
CA CYS A 205 -13.97 -19.29 -4.53
C CYS A 205 -13.33 -20.67 -4.39
N LYS A 206 -12.02 -20.76 -4.62
CA LYS A 206 -11.26 -22.03 -4.57
C LYS A 206 -9.95 -21.84 -3.82
N ASP A 207 -9.54 -22.82 -3.03
CA ASP A 207 -8.19 -22.84 -2.46
C ASP A 207 -7.15 -23.11 -3.57
N ILE A 208 -6.00 -22.44 -3.51
CA ILE A 208 -4.89 -22.58 -4.47
C ILE A 208 -3.56 -22.77 -3.74
N ASP A 209 -2.57 -23.37 -4.41
CA ASP A 209 -1.20 -23.48 -3.88
C ASP A 209 -0.48 -22.11 -3.98
N GLU A 210 0.38 -21.83 -3.01
CA GLU A 210 1.25 -20.65 -2.97
C GLU A 210 2.09 -20.50 -4.26
N LYS A 211 2.46 -21.61 -4.90
CA LYS A 211 3.22 -21.63 -6.17
C LYS A 211 2.45 -21.05 -7.36
N GLU A 212 1.12 -21.06 -7.31
CA GLU A 212 0.27 -20.55 -8.41
C GLU A 212 0.07 -19.04 -8.35
N VAL A 213 0.42 -18.41 -7.22
CA VAL A 213 0.22 -16.98 -6.99
C VAL A 213 1.07 -16.13 -7.94
N VAL A 214 2.30 -16.58 -8.23
CA VAL A 214 3.20 -15.90 -9.18
C VAL A 214 2.84 -16.35 -10.60
N SER A 215 2.30 -15.42 -11.37
CA SER A 215 1.83 -15.69 -12.74
C SER A 215 2.03 -14.47 -13.63
N SER A 216 2.15 -14.69 -14.94
CA SER A 216 2.20 -13.63 -15.95
C SER A 216 0.90 -12.80 -16.00
N MET A 217 -0.17 -13.31 -15.38
CA MET A 217 -1.47 -12.64 -15.27
C MET A 217 -1.49 -11.56 -14.18
N ALA A 218 -0.54 -11.58 -13.24
CA ALA A 218 -0.50 -10.65 -12.12
C ALA A 218 -0.45 -9.20 -12.61
N TYR A 219 -1.36 -8.36 -12.13
CA TYR A 219 -1.55 -6.99 -12.60
C TYR A 219 -1.42 -5.96 -11.48
N ILE A 220 -2.04 -6.20 -10.34
CA ILE A 220 -1.89 -5.36 -9.14
C ILE A 220 -1.51 -6.25 -7.97
N LEU A 221 -0.45 -5.87 -7.25
CA LEU A 221 0.07 -6.58 -6.10
C LEU A 221 -0.25 -5.77 -4.83
N PHE A 222 -0.72 -6.46 -3.80
CA PHE A 222 -1.05 -5.87 -2.51
C PHE A 222 -0.12 -6.43 -1.44
N TYR A 223 0.64 -5.53 -0.86
CA TYR A 223 1.67 -5.80 0.12
C TYR A 223 1.31 -5.13 1.45
N ARG A 224 1.54 -5.85 2.55
CA ARG A 224 1.37 -5.35 3.91
C ARG A 224 2.73 -5.25 4.57
N ARG A 225 2.99 -4.12 5.22
CA ARG A 225 4.25 -3.91 5.96
C ARG A 225 4.26 -4.80 7.21
N ARG A 226 5.39 -5.46 7.48
CA ARG A 226 5.47 -6.51 8.50
C ARG A 226 5.28 -6.00 9.94
N ASP A 227 5.74 -4.78 10.23
CA ASP A 227 5.57 -4.11 11.52
C ASP A 227 4.10 -3.82 11.89
N VAL A 228 3.21 -3.71 10.89
CA VAL A 228 1.77 -3.46 11.10
C VAL A 228 0.91 -4.71 10.85
N ALA A 229 1.51 -5.89 10.73
CA ALA A 229 0.83 -7.16 10.47
C ALA A 229 -0.23 -7.52 11.53
N ASN A 230 -0.07 -7.04 12.77
CA ASN A 230 -0.98 -7.33 13.88
C ASN A 230 -1.96 -6.18 14.17
N MET A 231 -1.95 -5.09 13.38
CA MET A 231 -2.84 -3.96 13.56
C MET A 231 -4.17 -4.16 12.83
N SER A 232 -5.28 -3.76 13.45
CA SER A 232 -6.58 -3.72 12.79
C SER A 232 -6.68 -2.55 11.80
N ILE A 233 -7.56 -2.65 10.79
CA ILE A 233 -7.81 -1.57 9.83
C ILE A 233 -8.20 -0.26 10.53
N LYS A 234 -9.00 -0.32 11.59
CA LYS A 234 -9.40 0.86 12.39
C LYS A 234 -8.22 1.53 13.09
N GLN A 235 -7.19 0.76 13.45
CA GLN A 235 -5.96 1.29 14.03
C GLN A 235 -5.02 1.86 12.96
N LEU A 236 -5.02 1.27 11.76
CA LEU A 236 -4.24 1.76 10.61
C LEU A 236 -4.83 3.05 10.03
N PHE A 237 -6.16 3.12 9.97
CA PHE A 237 -6.93 4.23 9.42
C PHE A 237 -8.00 4.64 10.44
N PRO A 238 -7.63 5.40 11.48
CA PRO A 238 -8.60 5.89 12.44
C PRO A 238 -9.62 6.79 11.73
N PRO A 239 -10.91 6.71 12.09
CA PRO A 239 -11.90 7.63 11.55
C PRO A 239 -11.48 9.07 11.87
N LEU A 240 -11.62 9.96 10.89
CA LEU A 240 -11.40 11.38 11.12
C LEU A 240 -12.32 11.86 12.26
N PRO A 241 -11.85 12.72 13.16
CA PRO A 241 -12.72 13.35 14.14
C PRO A 241 -13.86 14.05 13.39
N THR A 242 -15.10 13.73 13.73
CA THR A 242 -16.25 14.49 13.28
C THR A 242 -16.19 15.85 13.95
N ASP A 243 -15.70 16.87 13.25
CA ASP A 243 -15.82 18.24 13.72
C ASP A 243 -17.30 18.55 13.90
N ALA A 244 -17.70 18.78 15.15
CA ALA A 244 -19.03 19.19 15.54
C ALA A 244 -19.29 20.64 15.10
N THR A 245 -19.21 20.95 13.81
CA THR A 245 -19.68 22.23 13.24
C THR A 245 -19.90 22.12 11.74
N SER A 246 -21.07 21.62 11.32
CA SER A 246 -21.97 22.24 10.32
C SER A 246 -22.87 21.21 9.65
N ASN A 247 -24.12 21.21 10.10
CA ASN A 247 -25.38 21.01 9.35
C ASN A 247 -25.42 19.98 8.22
N GLY A 248 -26.07 18.84 8.51
CA GLY A 248 -26.55 17.89 7.52
C GLY A 248 -26.42 16.43 7.96
N ALA A 249 -26.60 16.12 9.24
CA ALA A 249 -26.66 14.74 9.71
C ALA A 249 -27.99 14.13 9.32
N SER A 250 -27.99 13.20 8.36
CA SER A 250 -28.95 12.10 8.37
C SER A 250 -28.75 11.34 9.68
N THR A 251 -29.81 11.30 10.49
CA THR A 251 -29.81 10.69 11.82
C THR A 251 -29.58 9.18 11.73
N GLU A 252 -29.02 8.61 12.80
CA GLU A 252 -28.77 7.17 12.98
C GLU A 252 -30.02 6.28 12.79
N GLU A 253 -31.21 6.88 12.75
CA GLU A 253 -32.49 6.28 12.36
C GLU A 253 -32.51 5.74 10.92
N GLU A 254 -31.84 6.40 9.97
CA GLU A 254 -31.84 5.97 8.55
C GLU A 254 -30.99 4.70 8.35
N ALA A 255 -29.87 4.58 9.06
CA ALA A 255 -29.02 3.39 9.03
C ALA A 255 -29.65 2.18 9.74
N ALA A 256 -30.51 2.41 10.73
CA ALA A 256 -31.30 1.37 11.38
C ALA A 256 -32.44 0.87 10.47
N ASN A 257 -33.11 1.77 9.77
CA ASN A 257 -34.17 1.43 8.80
C ASN A 257 -33.64 0.66 7.59
N ASP A 258 -32.43 0.96 7.11
CA ASP A 258 -31.81 0.19 6.01
C ASP A 258 -31.43 -1.23 6.44
N LYS A 259 -31.01 -1.45 7.69
CA LYS A 259 -30.76 -2.80 8.22
C LYS A 259 -32.04 -3.63 8.31
N ILE A 260 -33.13 -3.04 8.78
CA ILE A 260 -34.44 -3.72 8.87
C ILE A 260 -34.93 -4.08 7.47
N ARG A 261 -34.79 -3.17 6.49
CA ARG A 261 -35.20 -3.40 5.09
C ARG A 261 -34.38 -4.50 4.41
N VAL A 262 -33.08 -4.60 4.70
CA VAL A 262 -32.21 -5.66 4.18
C VAL A 262 -32.51 -7.01 4.82
N GLU A 263 -32.82 -7.07 6.12
CA GLU A 263 -33.26 -8.32 6.78
C GLU A 263 -34.63 -8.80 6.28
N GLU A 264 -35.56 -7.89 6.00
CA GLU A 264 -36.89 -8.21 5.47
C GLU A 264 -36.81 -8.74 4.01
N LEU A 265 -35.89 -8.20 3.21
CA LEU A 265 -35.57 -8.70 1.85
C LEU A 265 -34.90 -10.08 1.87
N MET A 266 -34.04 -10.34 2.86
CA MET A 266 -33.40 -11.65 3.08
C MET A 266 -34.36 -12.73 3.59
N GLN A 267 -35.44 -12.35 4.28
CA GLN A 267 -36.48 -13.28 4.72
C GLN A 267 -37.46 -13.61 3.59
N ARG A 268 -37.83 -12.63 2.75
CA ARG A 268 -38.68 -12.84 1.57
C ARG A 268 -38.05 -13.76 0.52
N SER A 269 -36.73 -13.73 0.35
CA SER A 269 -36.04 -14.65 -0.57
C SER A 269 -36.00 -16.10 -0.06
N LYS A 270 -36.04 -16.33 1.26
CA LYS A 270 -36.09 -17.67 1.86
C LYS A 270 -37.49 -18.30 1.83
N LEU A 271 -38.55 -17.49 1.84
CA LEU A 271 -39.94 -17.96 1.69
C LEU A 271 -40.33 -18.30 0.24
N SER A 272 -39.57 -17.82 -0.76
CA SER A 272 -39.78 -18.15 -2.18
C SER A 272 -39.21 -19.51 -2.60
N SER A 273 -38.47 -20.22 -1.72
CA SER A 273 -37.84 -21.51 -2.03
C SER A 273 -38.68 -22.73 -1.62
N ALA A 274 -39.88 -22.53 -1.08
CA ALA A 274 -40.79 -23.60 -0.72
C ALA A 274 -42.16 -23.39 -1.37
N GLY A 275 -42.30 -23.69 -2.66
CA GLY A 275 -43.59 -23.64 -3.33
C GLY A 275 -43.55 -23.85 -4.83
N ASN A 276 -44.06 -25.01 -5.24
CA ASN A 276 -44.54 -25.41 -6.58
C ASN A 276 -43.52 -25.69 -7.69
N GLY A 277 -43.44 -26.98 -8.00
CA GLY A 277 -43.12 -27.43 -9.35
C GLY A 277 -44.24 -27.06 -10.34
N ASN A 278 -43.85 -26.71 -11.56
CA ASN A 278 -44.41 -27.32 -12.76
C ASN A 278 -43.57 -26.95 -13.99
N THR A 279 -43.55 -27.91 -14.91
CA THR A 279 -42.93 -27.98 -16.22
C THR A 279 -43.15 -26.75 -17.12
N CYS A 280 -42.15 -26.39 -17.94
CA CYS A 280 -42.38 -25.77 -19.25
C CYS A 280 -41.25 -26.12 -20.23
N ASN A 281 -41.63 -26.84 -21.29
CA ASN A 281 -40.86 -27.08 -22.50
C ASN A 281 -40.59 -25.76 -23.25
N ILE A 282 -39.45 -25.68 -23.93
CA ILE A 282 -39.19 -24.66 -24.94
C ILE A 282 -38.87 -25.38 -26.25
N SER A 283 -39.71 -25.10 -27.25
CA SER A 283 -39.51 -25.35 -28.67
C SER A 283 -38.48 -24.40 -29.26
#